data_AF-A0A2G6JS64-F1
#
_entry.id   AF-A0A2G6JS64-F1
#
_cell.length_a   1.000
_cell.length_b   1.000
_cell.length_c   1.000
_cell.angle_alpha   90.00
_cell.angle_beta   90.00
_cell.angle_gamma   90.00
#
_symmetry.space_group_name_H-M   'P 1'
#
loop_
_entity.id
_entity.type
_entity.pdbx_description
1 polymer ?
#
loop_
_entity_poly.entity_id
_entity_poly.type
_entity_poly.pdbx_seq_one_letter_code
_entity_poly.pdbx_strand_id
1 'polypeptide(L)'
;MPAVPSWITDPLWDQFQALIPPVIDTHPLGCHNPRIPDRIVFDKLVQVLVLGASYAKIADSTCSATTIRTRRDEWITAGIFARLEQLCLTAYDQVVGLDLTNITVDG
;
A
#
# COMPACT_ATOMS: atom_id res chain seq x y z
N MET A 1 6.46 21.13 19.33
CA MET A 1 6.02 20.24 18.23
C MET A 1 5.20 19.12 18.81
N PRO A 2 4.02 18.76 18.27
CA PRO A 2 3.35 17.53 18.67
C PRO A 2 4.22 16.34 18.22
N ALA A 3 4.34 15.34 19.07
CA ALA A 3 5.04 14.11 18.72
C ALA A 3 4.24 13.38 17.65
N VAL A 4 4.80 13.28 16.45
CA VAL A 4 4.27 12.37 15.42
C VAL A 4 4.58 10.95 15.89
N PRO A 5 3.62 10.01 15.90
CA PRO A 5 3.89 8.64 16.27
C PRO A 5 5.04 8.08 15.41
N SER A 6 5.87 7.22 15.99
CA SER A 6 7.02 6.59 15.32
C SER A 6 6.62 5.73 14.11
N TRP A 7 5.32 5.54 13.90
CA TRP A 7 4.75 4.67 12.88
C TRP A 7 3.44 5.27 12.34
N ILE A 8 3.41 5.63 11.06
CA ILE A 8 2.34 6.40 10.41
C ILE A 8 1.46 5.47 9.54
N THR A 9 1.14 4.25 10.00
CA THR A 9 0.37 3.32 9.14
C THR A 9 -1.04 3.79 8.86
N ASP A 10 -1.73 4.40 9.81
CA ASP A 10 -3.11 4.83 9.58
C ASP A 10 -3.21 6.01 8.59
N PRO A 11 -2.43 7.11 8.73
CA PRO A 11 -2.46 8.17 7.73
C PRO A 11 -1.94 7.73 6.36
N LEU A 12 -0.99 6.79 6.32
CA LEU A 12 -0.54 6.19 5.06
C LEU A 12 -1.66 5.36 4.41
N TRP A 13 -2.39 4.60 5.22
CA TRP A 13 -3.56 3.84 4.75
C TRP A 13 -4.63 4.77 4.18
N ASP A 14 -4.93 5.89 4.83
CA ASP A 14 -5.95 6.82 4.34
C ASP A 14 -5.62 7.36 2.94
N GLN A 15 -4.35 7.74 2.72
CA GLN A 15 -3.87 8.16 1.40
C GLN A 15 -3.87 7.01 0.39
N PHE A 16 -3.46 5.81 0.82
CA PHE A 16 -3.44 4.62 -0.02
C PHE A 16 -4.84 4.22 -0.48
N GLN A 17 -5.80 4.16 0.45
CA GLN A 17 -7.19 3.78 0.19
C GLN A 17 -7.85 4.73 -0.81
N ALA A 18 -7.56 6.03 -0.74
CA ALA A 18 -8.08 7.02 -1.67
C ALA A 18 -7.63 6.80 -3.12
N LEU A 19 -6.52 6.07 -3.34
CA LEU A 19 -5.99 5.75 -4.67
C LEU A 19 -6.52 4.44 -5.24
N ILE A 20 -7.17 3.60 -4.43
CA ILE A 20 -7.72 2.31 -4.86
C ILE A 20 -8.93 2.57 -5.76
N PRO A 21 -8.93 2.10 -7.02
CA PRO A 21 -10.10 2.21 -7.88
C PRO A 21 -11.30 1.49 -7.29
N PRO A 22 -12.54 1.94 -7.57
CA PRO A 22 -13.74 1.24 -7.16
C PRO A 22 -13.70 -0.22 -7.61
N VAL A 23 -13.91 -1.15 -6.67
CA VAL A 23 -14.02 -2.57 -6.99
C VAL A 23 -15.39 -2.81 -7.63
N ILE A 24 -15.39 -3.17 -8.91
CA ILE A 24 -16.62 -3.55 -9.62
C ILE A 24 -16.74 -5.06 -9.58
N ASP A 25 -17.69 -5.56 -8.78
CA ASP A 25 -18.08 -6.96 -8.78
C ASP A 25 -19.24 -7.17 -9.77
N THR A 26 -18.94 -7.80 -10.90
CA THR A 26 -19.91 -8.05 -11.97
C THR A 26 -20.51 -9.45 -11.90
N HIS A 27 -20.27 -10.22 -10.83
CA HIS A 27 -20.66 -11.63 -10.82
C HIS A 27 -22.18 -11.83 -10.61
N PRO A 28 -22.89 -12.42 -11.59
CA PRO A 28 -24.36 -12.39 -11.65
C PRO A 28 -25.06 -13.17 -10.52
N LEU A 29 -24.41 -14.18 -9.95
CA LEU A 29 -25.00 -15.01 -8.90
C LEU A 29 -24.52 -14.65 -7.48
N GLY A 30 -23.48 -13.81 -7.33
CA GLY A 30 -22.92 -13.46 -6.00
C GLY A 30 -22.35 -14.62 -5.16
N CYS A 31 -22.41 -15.88 -5.59
CA CYS A 31 -22.02 -17.06 -4.80
C CYS A 31 -20.50 -17.32 -4.70
N HIS A 32 -19.64 -16.33 -4.98
CA HIS A 32 -18.20 -16.51 -4.87
C HIS A 32 -17.68 -16.01 -3.51
N ASN A 33 -16.46 -16.41 -3.16
CA ASN A 33 -15.81 -15.92 -1.96
C ASN A 33 -15.62 -14.39 -2.06
N PRO A 34 -16.12 -13.61 -1.10
CA PRO A 34 -16.02 -12.16 -1.17
C PRO A 34 -14.56 -11.73 -1.21
N ARG A 35 -14.30 -10.64 -1.93
CA ARG A 35 -12.98 -10.04 -2.01
C ARG A 35 -12.50 -9.65 -0.61
N ILE A 36 -11.30 -10.10 -0.24
CA ILE A 36 -10.67 -9.72 1.04
C ILE A 36 -10.53 -8.20 1.10
N PRO A 37 -10.90 -7.56 2.23
CA PRO A 37 -10.75 -6.12 2.43
C PRO A 37 -9.33 -5.63 2.15
N ASP A 38 -9.23 -4.54 1.40
CA ASP A 38 -7.92 -3.99 1.01
C ASP A 38 -7.05 -3.62 2.21
N ARG A 39 -7.65 -3.20 3.34
CA ARG A 39 -6.92 -2.90 4.58
C ARG A 39 -6.14 -4.10 5.10
N ILE A 40 -6.78 -5.28 5.12
CA ILE A 40 -6.14 -6.51 5.58
C ILE A 40 -4.93 -6.83 4.71
N VAL A 41 -5.09 -6.71 3.39
CA VAL A 41 -3.99 -7.03 2.46
C VAL A 41 -2.86 -5.99 2.57
N PHE A 42 -3.20 -4.72 2.75
CA PHE A 42 -2.23 -3.65 2.98
C PHE A 42 -1.42 -3.87 4.25
N ASP A 43 -2.06 -4.15 5.38
CA ASP A 43 -1.38 -4.40 6.66
C ASP A 43 -0.42 -5.60 6.55
N LYS A 44 -0.83 -6.64 5.80
CA LYS A 44 0.02 -7.81 5.52
C LYS A 44 1.22 -7.46 4.62
N LEU A 45 1.03 -6.61 3.61
CA LEU A 45 2.14 -6.12 2.79
C LEU A 45 3.13 -5.28 3.60
N VAL A 46 2.63 -4.42 4.48
CA VAL A 46 3.46 -3.64 5.40
C VAL A 46 4.27 -4.58 6.31
N GLN A 47 3.66 -5.63 6.86
CA GLN A 47 4.40 -6.63 7.66
C GLN A 47 5.51 -7.33 6.86
N VAL A 48 5.25 -7.70 5.60
CA VAL A 48 6.27 -8.28 4.71
C VAL A 48 7.45 -7.32 4.55
N LEU A 49 7.19 -6.03 4.32
CA LEU A 49 8.22 -5.02 4.11
C LEU A 49 9.03 -4.72 5.38
N VAL A 50 8.35 -4.57 6.52
CA VAL A 50 8.98 -4.19 7.79
C VAL A 50 9.78 -5.33 8.38
N LEU A 51 9.24 -6.55 8.33
CA LEU A 51 9.85 -7.71 8.97
C LEU A 51 10.82 -8.45 8.05
N GLY A 52 10.84 -8.13 6.76
CA GLY A 52 11.61 -8.88 5.75
C GLY A 52 11.16 -10.33 5.62
N ALA A 53 9.93 -10.63 6.03
CA ALA A 53 9.38 -11.99 6.06
C ALA A 53 8.79 -12.39 4.71
N SER A 54 8.83 -13.68 4.39
CA SER A 54 8.15 -14.18 3.19
C SER A 54 6.63 -14.07 3.32
N TYR A 55 5.92 -13.88 2.21
CA TYR A 55 4.45 -13.86 2.20
C TYR A 55 3.82 -15.09 2.85
N ALA A 56 4.47 -16.26 2.74
CA ALA A 56 3.98 -17.51 3.35
C ALA A 56 4.04 -17.47 4.88
N LYS A 57 4.98 -16.71 5.47
CA LYS A 57 5.08 -16.53 6.93
C LYS A 57 4.09 -15.49 7.46
N ILE A 58 3.63 -14.58 6.61
CA ILE A 58 2.68 -13.50 6.96
C ILE A 58 1.21 -13.91 6.71
N ALA A 59 0.99 -14.80 5.75
CA ALA A 59 -0.31 -15.36 5.45
C ALA A 59 -0.90 -16.11 6.65
N ASP A 60 -2.21 -16.03 6.80
CA ASP A 60 -2.96 -16.65 7.88
C ASP A 60 -4.39 -16.98 7.42
N SER A 61 -5.29 -17.27 8.36
CA SER A 61 -6.69 -17.56 8.08
C SER A 61 -7.45 -16.39 7.45
N THR A 62 -6.96 -15.16 7.56
CA THR A 62 -7.62 -13.96 7.03
C THR A 62 -7.21 -13.67 5.61
N CYS A 63 -5.99 -14.03 5.20
CA CYS A 63 -5.47 -13.74 3.87
C CYS A 63 -4.37 -14.72 3.46
N SER A 64 -4.54 -15.33 2.28
CA SER A 64 -3.55 -16.26 1.72
C SER A 64 -2.35 -15.52 1.13
N ALA A 65 -1.20 -16.19 1.09
CA ALA A 65 0.01 -15.63 0.48
C ALA A 65 -0.19 -15.31 -1.02
N THR A 66 -1.02 -16.08 -1.72
CA THR A 66 -1.37 -15.83 -3.12
C THR A 66 -2.18 -14.56 -3.24
N THR A 67 -3.19 -14.37 -2.39
CA THR A 67 -4.03 -13.16 -2.41
C THR A 67 -3.23 -11.89 -2.15
N ILE A 68 -2.26 -11.94 -1.22
CA ILE A 68 -1.37 -10.78 -0.95
C ILE A 68 -0.60 -10.38 -2.23
N ARG A 69 -0.02 -11.37 -2.94
CA ARG A 69 0.74 -11.12 -4.17
C ARG A 69 -0.14 -10.64 -5.31
N THR A 70 -1.26 -11.30 -5.55
CA THR A 70 -2.22 -10.91 -6.58
C THR A 70 -2.70 -9.48 -6.36
N ARG A 71 -3.05 -9.10 -5.12
CA ARG A 71 -3.49 -7.74 -4.81
C ARG A 71 -2.39 -6.71 -4.99
N ARG A 72 -1.15 -7.04 -4.60
CA ARG A 72 0.02 -6.20 -4.87
C ARG A 72 0.16 -5.94 -6.37
N ASP A 73 0.08 -6.99 -7.19
CA ASP A 73 0.25 -6.88 -8.63
C ASP A 73 -0.90 -6.05 -9.25
N GLU A 74 -2.14 -6.25 -8.82
CA GLU A 74 -3.29 -5.40 -9.19
C GLU A 74 -3.02 -3.91 -8.87
N TRP A 75 -2.49 -3.61 -7.69
CA TRP A 75 -2.19 -2.23 -7.27
C TRP A 75 -0.99 -1.62 -8.02
N ILE A 76 0.01 -2.44 -8.38
CA ILE A 76 1.11 -2.04 -9.25
C ILE A 76 0.57 -1.69 -10.64
N THR A 77 -0.26 -2.57 -11.23
CA THR A 77 -0.88 -2.34 -12.54
C THR A 77 -1.77 -1.09 -12.53
N ALA A 78 -2.47 -0.83 -11.43
CA ALA A 78 -3.27 0.38 -11.24
C ALA A 78 -2.41 1.63 -10.97
N GLY A 79 -1.08 1.53 -10.89
CA GLY A 79 -0.17 2.65 -10.65
C GLY A 79 -0.36 3.30 -9.27
N ILE A 80 -0.86 2.56 -8.28
CA ILE A 80 -1.15 3.12 -6.95
C ILE A 80 0.15 3.51 -6.25
N PHE A 81 1.16 2.65 -6.27
CA PHE A 81 2.44 2.90 -5.58
C PHE A 81 3.17 4.12 -6.15
N ALA A 82 3.22 4.28 -7.48
CA ALA A 82 3.84 5.44 -8.11
C ALA A 82 3.11 6.75 -7.75
N ARG A 83 1.77 6.72 -7.70
CA ARG A 83 0.98 7.89 -7.27
C ARG A 83 1.20 8.22 -5.79
N LEU A 84 1.27 7.20 -4.93
CA LEU A 84 1.54 7.37 -3.51
C LEU A 84 2.93 7.98 -3.27
N GLU A 85 3.95 7.47 -3.96
CA GLU A 85 5.31 8.01 -3.90
C GLU A 85 5.33 9.49 -4.27
N GLN A 86 4.69 9.87 -5.38
CA GLN A 86 4.60 11.27 -5.79
C GLN A 86 3.88 12.14 -4.73
N LEU A 87 2.78 11.66 -4.14
CA LEU A 87 2.08 12.38 -3.07
C LEU A 87 2.97 12.58 -1.84
N CYS A 88 3.70 11.54 -1.42
CA CYS A 88 4.63 11.62 -0.31
C CYS A 88 5.76 12.62 -0.60
N LEU A 89 6.35 12.58 -1.79
CA LEU A 89 7.41 13.52 -2.21
C LEU A 89 6.90 14.96 -2.23
N THR A 90 5.72 15.21 -2.80
CA THR A 90 5.11 16.54 -2.81
C THR A 90 4.78 17.03 -1.41
N ALA A 91 4.22 16.18 -0.54
CA ALA A 91 3.94 16.55 0.84
C ALA A 91 5.24 16.86 1.60
N TYR A 92 6.30 16.09 1.37
CA TYR A 92 7.60 16.32 2.00
C TYR A 92 8.25 17.61 1.50
N ASP A 93 8.23 17.89 0.19
CA ASP A 93 8.71 19.15 -0.38
C ASP A 93 7.99 20.36 0.21
N GLN A 94 6.67 20.28 0.37
CA GLN A 94 5.88 21.36 0.97
C GLN A 94 6.23 21.63 2.44
N VAL A 95 6.51 20.57 3.22
CA VAL A 95 6.75 20.68 4.66
C VAL A 95 8.21 21.00 4.98
N VAL A 96 9.16 20.42 4.24
CA VAL A 96 10.59 20.44 4.55
C VAL A 96 11.41 21.19 3.50
N GLY A 97 10.97 21.21 2.23
CA GLY A 97 11.72 21.70 1.09
C GLY A 97 12.72 20.67 0.59
N LEU A 98 12.53 20.17 -0.65
CA LEU A 98 13.47 19.28 -1.31
C LEU A 98 14.37 20.08 -2.26
N ASP A 99 15.61 20.34 -1.85
CA ASP A 99 16.64 20.83 -2.79
C ASP A 99 17.23 19.65 -3.57
N LEU A 100 16.60 19.33 -4.70
CA LEU A 100 17.03 18.25 -5.59
C LEU A 100 18.16 18.67 -6.55
N THR A 101 18.70 19.90 -6.44
CA THR A 101 19.65 20.43 -7.43
C THR A 101 21.01 19.72 -7.43
N ASN A 102 21.39 19.06 -6.33
CA ASN A 102 22.67 18.35 -6.19
C ASN A 102 22.49 16.93 -5.62
N ILE A 103 21.57 16.15 -6.20
CA ILE A 103 21.42 14.72 -5.86
C ILE A 103 22.02 13.85 -6.95
N THR A 104 22.96 12.99 -6.56
CA THR A 104 23.46 11.89 -7.38
C THR A 104 22.66 10.62 -7.07
N VAL A 105 22.05 10.02 -8.10
CA VAL A 105 21.41 8.71 -8.01
C VAL A 105 22.40 7.68 -8.55
N ASP A 106 22.81 6.71 -7.73
CA ASP A 106 23.59 5.55 -8.20
C ASP A 106 22.62 4.50 -8.76
N GLY A 107 22.95 3.95 -9.93
CA GLY A 107 22.05 3.12 -10.75
C GLY A 107 22.38 1.64 -10.71
#